data_AF-A0AAN1GR75-F1
#
_entry.id   AF-A0AAN1GR75-F1
#
_cell.length_a   1.000
_cell.length_b   1.000
_cell.length_c   1.000
_cell.angle_alpha   90.00
_cell.angle_beta   90.00
_cell.angle_gamma   90.00
#
_symmetry.space_group_name_H-M   'P 1'
#
loop_
_entity.id
_entity.type
_entity.pdbx_description
1 polymer ?
#
loop_
_entity_poly.entity_id
_entity_poly.type
_entity_poly.pdbx_seq_one_letter_code
_entity_poly.pdbx_strand_id
1 'polypeptide(L)'
;MDIEQKEQLALTGDVSPEAIRRRMLAARRSIGMQQLDVAKELGLKKTTFHSQESRGAPAIKTMRYYYRQHRIDFNFILHGDFAQLPQDVQDRLFGALQSE
;
A
#
# COMPACT_ATOMS: atom_id res chain seq x y z
N MET A 1 -11.81 -7.33 -13.16
CA MET A 1 -10.66 -6.59 -13.71
C MET A 1 -9.76 -7.62 -14.35
N ASP A 2 -9.36 -7.40 -15.59
CA ASP A 2 -8.35 -8.25 -16.23
C ASP A 2 -6.95 -7.96 -15.62
N ILE A 3 -5.95 -8.74 -16.05
CA ILE A 3 -4.58 -8.62 -15.52
C ILE A 3 -3.95 -7.28 -15.92
N GLU A 4 -4.12 -6.85 -17.17
CA GLU A 4 -3.53 -5.60 -17.68
C GLU A 4 -4.06 -4.37 -16.93
N GLN A 5 -5.36 -4.33 -16.65
CA GLN A 5 -5.98 -3.28 -15.84
C GLN A 5 -5.40 -3.24 -14.42
N LYS A 6 -5.17 -4.42 -13.82
CA LYS A 6 -4.56 -4.51 -12.49
C LYS A 6 -3.12 -4.02 -12.51
N GLU A 7 -2.33 -4.41 -13.51
CA GLU A 7 -0.94 -3.95 -13.65
C GLU A 7 -0.86 -2.43 -13.82
N GLN A 8 -1.72 -1.84 -14.66
CA GLN A 8 -1.79 -0.39 -14.84
C GLN A 8 -2.16 0.34 -13.54
N LEU A 9 -3.16 -0.16 -12.81
CA LEU A 9 -3.60 0.48 -11.57
C LEU A 9 -2.58 0.35 -10.43
N ALA A 10 -1.90 -0.80 -10.34
CA ALA A 10 -0.85 -1.04 -9.36
C ALA A 10 0.47 -0.36 -9.75
N LEU A 11 0.60 0.15 -10.99
CA LEU A 11 1.85 0.64 -11.55
C LEU A 11 2.95 -0.43 -11.42
N THR A 12 2.61 -1.68 -11.79
CA THR A 12 3.51 -2.82 -11.67
C THR A 12 4.79 -2.58 -12.47
N GLY A 13 5.95 -2.78 -11.84
CA GLY A 13 7.26 -2.46 -12.42
C GLY A 13 7.82 -1.09 -12.05
N ASP A 14 6.95 -0.13 -11.70
CA ASP A 14 7.38 1.22 -11.39
C ASP A 14 7.78 1.36 -9.92
N VAL A 15 9.08 1.55 -9.66
CA VAL A 15 9.65 1.73 -8.32
C VAL A 15 9.83 3.21 -7.94
N SER A 16 9.23 4.13 -8.70
CA SER A 16 9.26 5.56 -8.38
C SER A 16 8.57 5.86 -7.05
N PRO A 17 9.02 6.90 -6.33
CA PRO A 17 8.34 7.40 -5.13
C PRO A 17 6.84 7.65 -5.33
N GLU A 18 6.45 8.17 -6.49
CA GLU A 18 5.06 8.43 -6.86
C GLU A 18 4.23 7.14 -6.93
N ALA A 19 4.76 6.11 -7.58
CA ALA A 19 4.09 4.81 -7.67
C ALA A 19 3.98 4.14 -6.29
N ILE A 20 5.05 4.20 -5.48
CA ILE A 20 5.04 3.64 -4.12
C ILE A 20 4.03 4.40 -3.24
N ARG A 21 3.96 5.73 -3.35
CA ARG A 21 2.97 6.55 -2.65
C ARG A 21 1.54 6.12 -2.99
N ARG A 22 1.22 5.96 -4.28
CA ARG A 22 -0.11 5.50 -4.75
C ARG A 22 -0.49 4.18 -4.08
N ARG A 23 0.44 3.23 -4.04
CA ARG A 23 0.22 1.92 -3.42
C ARG A 23 0.15 1.97 -1.90
N MET A 24 0.89 2.85 -1.24
CA MET A 24 0.74 3.11 0.20
C MET A 24 -0.64 3.68 0.53
N LEU A 25 -1.14 4.62 -0.28
CA LEU A 25 -2.49 5.18 -0.13
C LEU A 25 -3.54 4.09 -0.30
N ALA A 26 -3.42 3.25 -1.33
CA ALA A 26 -4.29 2.11 -1.54
C ALA A 26 -4.24 1.11 -0.37
N ALA A 27 -3.05 0.74 0.10
CA ALA A 27 -2.86 -0.16 1.24
C ALA A 27 -3.59 0.37 2.48
N ARG A 28 -3.40 1.65 2.81
CA ARG A 28 -4.07 2.29 3.95
C ARG A 28 -5.59 2.37 3.79
N ARG A 29 -6.06 2.80 2.62
CA ARG A 29 -7.50 2.92 2.33
C ARG A 29 -8.19 1.55 2.33
N SER A 30 -7.52 0.51 1.84
CA SER A 30 -8.05 -0.87 1.78
C SER A 30 -8.26 -1.53 3.14
N ILE A 31 -7.69 -0.95 4.21
CA ILE A 31 -7.91 -1.37 5.61
C ILE A 31 -8.79 -0.38 6.38
N GLY A 32 -9.35 0.63 5.70
CA GLY A 32 -10.25 1.61 6.30
C GLY A 32 -9.61 2.58 7.31
N MET A 33 -8.28 2.71 7.33
CA MET A 33 -7.57 3.50 8.35
C MET A 33 -7.19 4.91 7.88
N GLN A 34 -7.16 5.86 8.80
CA GLN A 34 -6.52 7.17 8.58
C GLN A 34 -5.03 7.10 8.87
N GLN A 35 -4.27 8.11 8.42
CA GLN A 35 -2.83 8.21 8.70
C GLN A 35 -2.51 8.17 10.20
N LEU A 36 -3.39 8.75 11.04
CA LEU A 36 -3.22 8.77 12.48
C LEU A 36 -3.35 7.37 13.09
N ASP A 37 -4.27 6.55 12.58
CA ASP A 37 -4.52 5.20 13.11
C ASP A 37 -3.32 4.30 12.81
N VAL A 38 -2.83 4.30 11.57
CA VAL A 38 -1.62 3.54 11.19
C VAL A 38 -0.40 4.03 11.98
N ALA A 39 -0.27 5.34 12.20
CA ALA A 39 0.82 5.88 13.02
C ALA A 39 0.76 5.36 14.47
N LYS A 40 -0.43 5.26 15.08
CA LYS A 40 -0.61 4.71 16.44
C LYS A 40 -0.21 3.24 16.50
N GLU A 41 -0.66 2.41 15.56
CA GLU A 41 -0.29 1.00 15.46
C GLU A 41 1.23 0.79 15.34
N LEU A 42 1.89 1.72 14.65
CA LEU A 42 3.34 1.70 14.48
C LEU A 42 4.10 2.37 15.64
N GLY A 43 3.43 2.97 16.62
CA GLY A 43 4.07 3.78 17.66
C GLY A 43 4.87 4.96 17.09
N LEU A 44 4.37 5.59 16.04
CA LEU A 44 4.98 6.73 15.34
C LEU A 44 4.17 8.01 15.56
N LYS A 45 4.81 9.16 15.37
CA LYS A 45 4.10 10.43 15.20
C LYS A 45 3.34 10.41 13.86
N LYS A 46 2.15 11.03 13.81
CA LYS A 46 1.37 11.19 12.57
C LYS A 46 2.21 11.79 11.44
N THR A 47 3.02 12.81 11.73
CA THR A 47 3.89 13.48 10.75
C THR A 47 4.96 12.55 10.17
N THR A 48 5.46 11.60 10.96
CA THR A 48 6.43 10.59 10.50
C THR A 48 5.80 9.63 9.51
N PHE A 49 4.62 9.08 9.82
CA PHE A 49 3.90 8.22 8.89
C PHE A 49 3.47 8.99 7.63
N HIS A 50 2.97 10.21 7.81
CA HIS A 50 2.63 11.10 6.70
C HIS A 50 3.82 11.30 5.74
N SER A 51 5.02 11.56 6.25
CA SER A 51 6.24 11.71 5.43
C SER A 51 6.60 10.45 4.65
N GLN A 52 6.46 9.27 5.26
CA GLN A 52 6.69 8.01 4.57
C GLN A 52 5.69 7.80 3.41
N GLU A 53 4.39 8.03 3.68
CA GLU A 53 3.33 7.88 2.68
C GLU A 53 3.45 8.94 1.57
N SER A 54 3.64 10.21 1.91
CA SER A 54 3.66 11.31 0.93
C SER A 54 4.91 11.33 0.05
N ARG A 55 6.03 10.79 0.55
CA ARG A 55 7.27 10.65 -0.23
C ARG A 55 7.42 9.29 -0.89
N GLY A 56 6.46 8.37 -0.73
CA GLY A 56 6.61 6.99 -1.22
C GLY A 56 7.87 6.30 -0.69
N ALA A 57 8.21 6.56 0.56
CA ALA A 57 9.43 6.07 1.20
C ALA A 57 9.08 5.31 2.50
N PRO A 58 8.41 4.14 2.39
CA PRO A 58 8.00 3.37 3.55
C PRO A 58 9.21 2.82 4.31
N ALA A 59 9.20 2.95 5.63
CA ALA A 59 10.15 2.24 6.46
C ALA A 59 9.83 0.74 6.48
N ILE A 60 10.85 -0.11 6.69
CA ILE A 60 10.68 -1.57 6.85
C ILE A 60 9.67 -1.90 7.95
N LYS A 61 9.61 -1.11 9.03
CA LYS A 61 8.60 -1.28 10.10
C LYS A 61 7.17 -1.16 9.57
N THR A 62 6.91 -0.17 8.71
CA THR A 62 5.61 0.09 8.08
C THR A 62 5.22 -1.03 7.13
N MET A 63 6.15 -1.48 6.28
CA MET A 63 5.88 -2.61 5.37
C MET A 63 5.63 -3.91 6.14
N ARG A 64 6.40 -4.18 7.22
CA ARG A 64 6.16 -5.33 8.10
C ARG A 64 4.78 -5.30 8.76
N TYR A 65 4.30 -4.13 9.15
CA TYR A 65 2.96 -3.98 9.71
C TYR A 65 1.89 -4.37 8.69
N TYR A 66 1.94 -3.81 7.47
CA TYR A 66 1.02 -4.16 6.40
C TYR A 66 1.09 -5.65 6.03
N TYR A 67 2.27 -6.24 5.98
CA TYR A 67 2.42 -7.67 5.70
C TYR A 67 1.84 -8.54 6.81
N ARG A 68 2.20 -8.30 8.07
CA ARG A 68 1.83 -9.19 9.18
C ARG A 68 0.38 -9.04 9.60
N GLN A 69 -0.15 -7.82 9.59
CA GLN A 69 -1.51 -7.56 10.08
C GLN A 69 -2.53 -7.62 8.95
N HIS A 70 -2.11 -7.34 7.70
CA HIS A 70 -3.03 -7.15 6.58
C HIS A 70 -2.66 -7.98 5.35
N ARG A 71 -1.62 -8.83 5.40
CA ARG A 71 -1.17 -9.67 4.28
C ARG A 71 -0.87 -8.91 2.99
N ILE A 72 -0.60 -7.60 3.09
CA ILE A 72 -0.12 -6.78 1.96
C ILE A 72 1.40 -6.86 1.99
N ASP A 73 1.97 -7.59 1.04
CA ASP A 73 3.40 -7.84 1.01
C ASP A 73 4.23 -6.64 0.53
N PHE A 74 5.55 -6.81 0.58
CA PHE A 74 6.49 -5.77 0.23
C PHE A 74 6.59 -5.58 -1.28
N ASN A 75 6.38 -6.66 -2.06
CA ASN A 75 6.46 -6.62 -3.51
C ASN A 75 5.32 -5.79 -4.07
N PHE A 76 4.11 -5.90 -3.49
CA PHE A 76 3.03 -4.99 -3.81
C PHE A 76 3.42 -3.54 -3.51
N ILE A 77 3.85 -3.22 -2.29
CA ILE A 77 4.16 -1.84 -1.89
C ILE A 77 5.31 -1.23 -2.73
N LEU A 78 6.34 -2.00 -3.06
CA LEU A 78 7.56 -1.50 -3.72
C LEU A 78 7.55 -1.65 -5.23
N HIS A 79 7.05 -2.77 -5.77
CA HIS A 79 7.05 -3.08 -7.21
C HIS A 79 5.64 -3.18 -7.85
N GLY A 80 4.59 -3.36 -7.06
CA GLY A 80 3.21 -3.42 -7.55
C GLY A 80 2.80 -4.84 -7.91
N ASP A 81 3.56 -5.83 -7.46
CA ASP A 81 3.24 -7.24 -7.70
C ASP A 81 2.10 -7.68 -6.78
N PHE A 82 1.04 -8.22 -7.37
CA PHE A 82 -0.15 -8.65 -6.64
C PHE A 82 -0.44 -10.15 -6.78
N ALA A 83 0.30 -10.86 -7.64
CA ALA A 83 0.02 -12.28 -7.96
C ALA A 83 0.06 -13.21 -6.74
N GLN A 84 0.88 -12.90 -5.74
CA GLN A 84 1.02 -13.68 -4.51
C GLN A 84 0.06 -13.25 -3.40
N LEU A 85 -0.68 -12.15 -3.60
CA LEU A 85 -1.63 -11.67 -2.62
C LEU A 85 -2.89 -12.54 -2.62
N PRO A 86 -3.48 -12.81 -1.44
CA PRO A 86 -4.78 -13.44 -1.33
C PRO A 86 -5.85 -12.68 -2.12
N GLN A 87 -6.84 -13.40 -2.66
CA GLN A 87 -7.87 -12.79 -3.51
C GLN A 87 -8.64 -11.67 -2.79
N ASP A 88 -9.01 -11.89 -1.53
CA ASP A 88 -9.69 -10.89 -0.70
C ASP A 88 -8.85 -9.61 -0.48
N VAL A 89 -7.53 -9.76 -0.41
CA VAL A 89 -6.58 -8.64 -0.30
C VAL A 89 -6.46 -7.90 -1.63
N GLN A 90 -6.44 -8.63 -2.76
CA GLN A 90 -6.46 -8.00 -4.07
C GLN A 90 -7.75 -7.19 -4.26
N ASP A 91 -8.91 -7.76 -3.95
CA ASP A 91 -10.20 -7.12 -4.19
C ASP A 91 -10.29 -5.76 -3.48
N ARG A 92 -9.89 -5.69 -2.21
CA ARG A 92 -9.88 -4.42 -1.45
C ARG A 92 -8.79 -3.44 -1.89
N LEU A 93 -7.61 -3.92 -2.30
CA LEU A 93 -6.54 -3.05 -2.81
C LEU A 93 -6.94 -2.41 -4.14
N PHE A 94 -7.47 -3.20 -5.06
CA PHE A 94 -7.89 -2.69 -6.36
C PHE A 94 -9.13 -1.81 -6.29
N GLY A 95 -10.08 -2.10 -5.38
CA GLY A 95 -11.15 -1.17 -5.06
C GLY A 95 -10.62 0.18 -4.54
N ALA A 96 -9.57 0.16 -3.72
CA ALA A 96 -8.93 1.39 -3.21
C ALA A 96 -8.14 2.15 -4.29
N LEU A 97 -7.49 1.44 -5.23
CA LEU A 97 -6.74 2.03 -6.35
C LEU A 97 -7.63 2.68 -7.41
N GLN A 98 -8.87 2.21 -7.57
CA GLN A 98 -9.86 2.81 -8.47
C GLN A 98 -10.53 4.05 -7.88
N SER A 99 -10.56 4.15 -6.54
CA SER A 99 -11.21 5.25 -5.82
C SER A 99 -10.28 6.45 -5.59
N GLU A 100 -9.11 6.47 -6.22
CA GLU A 100 -8.12 7.55 -6.18
C GLU A 100 -8.22 8.43 -7.42
#